data_AF-F4BFR0-F1
#
_entry.id   AF-F4BFR0-F1
#
_cell.length_a   1.000
_cell.length_b   1.000
_cell.length_c   1.000
_cell.angle_alpha   90.00
_cell.angle_beta   90.00
_cell.angle_gamma   90.00
#
_symmetry.space_group_name_H-M   'P 1'
#
loop_
_entity.id
_entity.type
_entity.pdbx_description
1 polymer ?
#
loop_
_entity_poly.entity_id
_entity_poly.type
_entity_poly.pdbx_seq_one_letter_code
_entity_poly.pdbx_strand_id
1 'polypeptide(L)' 'MKTQKVKLIKDIIAVGKSRKAGDIIELPEQDARFVISRKMAKDYKGNAKAINEEIVETDNTQE' A
#
# COMPACT_ATOMS: atom_id res chain seq x y z
N MET A 1 20.08 0.97 -0.39
CA MET A 1 18.95 1.93 -0.39
C MET A 1 17.94 1.45 0.64
N LYS A 2 17.38 2.34 1.47
CA LYS A 2 16.35 1.97 2.45
C LYS A 2 14.98 1.99 1.77
N THR A 3 14.20 0.95 1.99
CA THR A 3 12.81 0.83 1.54
C THR A 3 11.88 0.77 2.74
N GLN A 4 10.64 1.22 2.54
CA GLN A 4 9.61 1.26 3.57
C GLN A 4 8.29 0.76 2.99
N LYS A 5 7.59 -0.07 3.76
CA LYS A 5 6.27 -0.56 3.42
C LYS A 5 5.22 0.48 3.81
N VAL A 6 4.31 0.79 2.90
CA VAL A 6 3.22 1.72 3.13
C VAL A 6 1.90 1.10 2.66
N LYS A 7 0.82 1.37 3.40
CA LYS A 7 -0.55 1.02 3.00
C LYS A 7 -1.17 2.21 2.29
N LEU A 8 -1.62 2.03 1.05
CA LEU A 8 -2.26 3.07 0.28
C LEU A 8 -3.65 3.41 0.86
N ILE A 9 -3.97 4.70 0.91
CA ILE A 9 -5.28 5.22 1.29
C ILE A 9 -6.11 5.56 0.04
N LYS A 10 -5.43 5.81 -1.08
CA LYS A 10 -6.04 6.20 -2.36
C LYS A 10 -5.38 5.45 -3.50
N ASP A 11 -6.06 5.39 -4.63
CA ASP A 11 -5.50 4.85 -5.87
C ASP A 11 -4.37 5.77 -6.36
N ILE A 12 -3.20 5.19 -6.62
CA ILE A 12 -2.03 5.94 -7.10
C ILE A 12 -1.29 5.15 -8.17
N ILE A 13 -0.48 5.84 -8.97
CA ILE A 13 0.53 5.20 -9.81
C ILE A 13 1.84 5.21 -9.02
N ALA A 14 2.32 4.02 -8.67
CA ALA A 14 3.58 3.83 -7.95
C ALA A 14 4.50 2.92 -8.77
N VAL A 15 5.73 3.38 -9.02
CA VAL A 15 6.74 2.64 -9.80
C VAL A 15 6.20 2.23 -11.19
N GLY A 16 5.47 3.15 -11.85
CA GLY A 16 4.89 2.91 -13.18
C GLY A 16 3.72 1.92 -13.22
N LYS A 17 3.20 1.45 -12.07
CA LYS A 17 2.04 0.56 -11.99
C LYS A 17 0.89 1.23 -11.24
N SER A 18 -0.33 1.02 -11.74
CA SER A 18 -1.55 1.41 -11.01
C SER A 18 -1.68 0.54 -9.76
N ARG A 19 -1.90 1.18 -8.62
CA ARG A 19 -2.11 0.56 -7.31
C ARG A 19 -3.40 1.08 -6.71
N LYS A 20 -4.12 0.20 -6.00
CA LYS A 20 -5.42 0.55 -5.41
C LYS A 20 -5.25 0.98 -3.96
N ALA A 21 -6.19 1.79 -3.49
CA ALA A 21 -6.38 2.04 -2.08
C ALA A 21 -6.49 0.69 -1.33
N GLY A 22 -5.78 0.56 -0.21
CA GLY A 22 -5.68 -0.68 0.55
C GLY A 22 -4.42 -1.49 0.28
N ASP A 23 -3.79 -1.35 -0.89
CA ASP A 23 -2.58 -2.10 -1.22
C ASP A 23 -1.43 -1.76 -0.27
N ILE A 24 -0.67 -2.78 0.12
CA ILE A 24 0.58 -2.62 0.86
C ILE A 24 1.73 -2.77 -0.13
N ILE A 25 2.41 -1.66 -0.40
CA ILE A 25 3.52 -1.61 -1.35
C ILE A 25 4.81 -1.22 -0.64
N GLU A 26 5.93 -1.70 -1.17
CA GLU A 26 7.26 -1.30 -0.74
C GLU A 26 7.81 -0.22 -1.67
N LEU A 27 8.20 0.91 -1.08
CA LEU A 27 8.72 2.07 -1.80
C LEU A 27 10.09 2.48 -1.24
N PRO A 28 10.93 3.17 -2.03
CA PRO A 28 12.07 3.90 -1.49
C PRO A 28 11.65 4.84 -0.36
N GLU A 29 12.45 4.98 0.69
CA GLU A 29 12.11 5.81 1.87
C GLU A 29 11.71 7.25 1.51
N GLN A 30 12.35 7.83 0.49
CA GLN A 30 12.02 9.17 -0.02
C GLN A 30 10.61 9.25 -0.60
N ASP A 31 10.23 8.26 -1.41
CA ASP A 31 8.91 8.17 -2.03
C ASP A 31 7.84 7.85 -0.99
N ALA A 32 8.14 6.93 -0.06
CA ALA A 32 7.27 6.60 1.07
C ALA A 32 6.93 7.85 1.89
N ARG A 33 7.93 8.65 2.27
CA ARG A 33 7.72 9.93 2.96
C ARG A 33 6.87 10.89 2.14
N PHE A 34 7.10 10.96 0.83
CA PHE A 34 6.34 11.82 -0.06
C PHE A 34 4.85 11.44 -0.06
N VAL A 35 4.52 10.17 -0.29
CA VAL A 35 3.13 9.72 -0.34
C VAL A 35 2.43 9.77 1.04
N ILE A 36 3.17 9.56 2.13
CA ILE A 36 2.65 9.73 3.50
C ILE A 36 2.34 11.22 3.77
N SER A 37 3.26 12.12 3.40
CA SER A 37 3.08 13.57 3.61
C SER A 37 1.87 14.13 2.85
N ARG A 38 1.58 13.54 1.68
CA ARG A 38 0.43 13.87 0.83
C ARG A 38 -0.87 13.20 1.27
N LYS A 39 -0.87 12.45 2.38
CA LYS A 39 -2.03 11.67 2.87
C LYS A 39 -2.56 10.69 1.82
N MET A 40 -1.65 10.13 1.00
CA MET A 40 -1.97 9.11 -0.02
C MET A 40 -1.67 7.70 0.49
N ALA A 41 -0.78 7.56 1.48
CA ALA A 41 -0.46 6.29 2.13
C ALA A 41 -0.23 6.50 3.63
N LYS A 42 -0.18 5.40 4.40
CA LYS A 42 0.23 5.36 5.80
C LYS A 42 1.38 4.38 5.99
N ASP A 43 2.18 4.64 7.01
CA ASP A 43 3.22 3.73 7.46
C ASP A 43 2.64 2.34 7.80
N TYR A 44 3.18 1.28 7.20
CA TYR A 44 2.75 -0.09 7.47
C TYR A 44 3.82 -0.84 8.26
N LYS A 45 3.57 -1.00 9.58
CA LYS A 45 4.46 -1.72 10.51
C LYS A 45 4.13 -3.21 10.66
N GLY A 46 3.21 -3.74 9.86
CA GLY A 46 2.84 -5.14 9.89
C GLY A 46 3.85 -6.03 9.15
N ASN A 47 3.83 -7.33 9.47
CA ASN A 47 4.66 -8.35 8.80
C ASN A 47 4.08 -8.85 7.47
N ALA A 48 3.08 -8.18 6.89
CA ALA A 48 2.55 -8.60 5.59
C ALA A 48 3.63 -8.52 4.51
N LYS A 49 3.72 -9.57 3.69
CA LYS A 49 4.55 -9.58 2.49
C LYS A 49 4.04 -8.46 1.58
N ALA A 50 4.92 -7.52 1.22
CA ALA A 50 4.57 -6.39 0.34
C ALA A 50 4.47 -6.88 -1.09
N ILE A 51 3.37 -7.56 -1.40
CA ILE A 51 3.02 -8.06 -2.71
C ILE A 51 1.50 -8.05 -2.69
N ASN A 52 0.86 -7.79 -3.83
CA ASN A 52 -0.59 -7.90 -4.02
C ASN A 52 -1.13 -9.26 -3.52
N GLU A 53 -1.27 -9.46 -2.22
CA GLU A 53 -2.46 -10.09 -1.71
C GLU A 53 -3.52 -9.03 -2.00
N GLU A 54 -4.25 -9.21 -3.10
CA GLU A 54 -5.67 -8.88 -3.06
C GLU A 54 -6.13 -9.44 -1.71
N ILE A 55 -6.25 -8.55 -0.72
CA ILE A 55 -7.05 -8.86 0.45
C ILE A 55 -8.44 -8.88 -0.15
N VAL A 56 -8.79 -10.03 -0.75
CA VAL A 56 -10.16 -10.43 -0.93
C VAL A 56 -10.62 -10.54 0.51
N GLU A 57 -11.09 -9.43 1.06
CA GLU A 57 -12.11 -9.45 2.10
C GLU A 57 -13.21 -10.29 1.46
N THR A 58 -13.10 -11.60 1.69
CA THR A 58 -14.15 -12.55 1.38
C THR A 58 -15.16 -12.29 2.48
N ASP A 59 -15.90 -11.19 2.30
CA ASP A 59 -17.06 -10.89 3.11
C ASP A 59 -18.05 -12.00 2.78
N ASN A 60 -18.08 -12.98 3.68
CA ASN A 60 -19.14 -13.95 3.78
C ASN A 60 -20.45 -13.17 3.88
N THR A 61 -21.22 -13.15 2.81
CA THR A 61 -22.67 -13.01 2.95
C THR A 61 -23.32 -14.05 2.06
N GLN A 62 -23.45 -15.26 2.62
CA GLN A 62 -24.54 -16.15 2.28
C GLN A 62 -25.80 -15.54 2.91
N GLU A 63 -26.80 -15.21 2.09
CA GLU A 63 -28.23 -15.30 2.42
C GLU A 63 -29.05 -15.36 1.13
#